data_AF-A0A9E1SD42-F1
#
_entry.id   AF-A0A9E1SD42-F1
#
_cell.length_a   1.000
_cell.length_b   1.000
_cell.length_c   1.000
_cell.angle_alpha   90.00
_cell.angle_beta   90.00
_cell.angle_gamma   90.00
#
_symmetry.space_group_name_H-M   'P 1'
#
loop_
_entity.id
_entity.type
_entity.pdbx_description
1 polymer ?
#
loop_
_entity_poly.entity_id
_entity_poly.type
_entity_poly.pdbx_seq_one_letter_code
_entity_poly.pdbx_strand_id
1 'polypeptide(L)'
;MADNTGFSSVNYVKGKNVEFYKVLRQRVNGYFKEKNISRHANAAMVFKTICMVSLYIIPFVLILTLNIESWAVIGLWTLMGIGMAGCGLSVMHDANHGAYSKNPAVNSFIGKILIILAGNPANWRIQHNV
;
A
#
# COMPACT_ATOMS: atom_id res chain seq x y z
N MET A 1 7.14 17.65 -47.26
CA MET A 1 8.11 16.72 -46.64
C MET A 1 7.45 16.22 -45.36
N ALA A 2 6.85 15.03 -45.40
CA ALA A 2 6.20 14.45 -44.22
C ALA A 2 7.27 13.74 -43.39
N ASP A 3 7.41 14.17 -42.14
CA ASP A 3 8.23 13.52 -41.12
C ASP A 3 7.73 12.09 -40.91
N ASN A 4 8.57 11.11 -41.27
CA ASN A 4 8.35 9.69 -41.07
C ASN A 4 9.14 9.23 -39.83
N THR A 5 8.85 9.81 -38.67
CA THR A 5 9.33 9.32 -37.37
C THR A 5 8.60 8.03 -37.03
N GLY A 6 9.08 6.92 -37.61
CA GLY A 6 8.62 5.56 -37.34
C GLY A 6 8.86 5.18 -35.88
N PHE A 7 7.88 5.47 -35.02
CA PHE A 7 7.90 5.04 -33.63
C PHE A 7 7.55 3.56 -33.57
N SER A 8 8.57 2.71 -33.41
CA SER A 8 8.36 1.30 -33.08
C SER A 8 7.93 1.19 -31.61
N SER A 9 6.72 0.69 -31.36
CA SER A 9 6.27 0.45 -29.98
C SER A 9 7.23 -0.53 -29.28
N VAL A 10 7.71 -0.13 -28.10
CA VAL A 10 8.51 -1.03 -27.24
C VAL A 10 7.57 -2.12 -26.73
N ASN A 11 7.73 -3.32 -27.26
CA ASN A 11 6.98 -4.48 -26.82
C ASN A 11 7.80 -5.26 -25.80
N TYR A 12 7.27 -5.41 -24.58
CA TYR A 12 7.86 -6.30 -23.60
C TYR A 12 7.74 -7.76 -24.09
N VAL A 13 8.83 -8.51 -24.00
CA VAL A 13 8.84 -9.93 -24.37
C VAL A 13 7.87 -10.69 -23.46
N LYS A 14 6.70 -11.04 -23.98
CA LYS A 14 5.74 -11.89 -23.28
C LYS A 14 6.32 -13.30 -23.15
N GLY A 15 6.30 -13.86 -21.93
CA GLY A 15 6.64 -15.27 -21.71
C GLY A 15 8.11 -15.58 -21.36
N LYS A 16 8.98 -14.58 -21.22
CA LYS A 16 10.32 -14.83 -20.65
C LYS A 16 10.15 -15.20 -19.16
N ASN A 17 10.73 -16.33 -18.73
CA ASN A 17 10.71 -16.84 -17.35
C ASN A 17 9.39 -17.46 -16.83
N VAL A 18 8.45 -17.88 -17.68
CA VAL A 18 7.18 -18.50 -17.24
C VAL A 18 7.40 -19.69 -16.30
N GLU A 19 8.36 -20.57 -16.64
CA GLU A 19 8.66 -21.74 -15.81
C GLU A 19 9.25 -21.34 -14.45
N PHE A 20 10.11 -20.33 -14.41
CA PHE A 20 10.64 -19.77 -13.16
C PHE A 20 9.51 -19.20 -12.28
N TYR A 21 8.60 -18.40 -12.84
CA TYR A 21 7.46 -17.85 -12.09
C TYR A 21 6.54 -18.94 -11.54
N LYS A 22 6.29 -19.99 -12.32
CA LYS A 22 5.48 -21.15 -11.91
C LYS A 22 6.14 -21.87 -10.73
N VAL A 23 7.42 -22.21 -10.83
CA VAL A 23 8.18 -22.87 -9.77
C VAL A 23 8.29 -21.98 -8.52
N LEU A 24 8.55 -20.68 -8.68
CA LEU A 24 8.59 -19.72 -7.58
C LEU A 24 7.26 -19.69 -6.82
N ARG A 25 6.15 -19.50 -7.53
CA ARG A 25 4.81 -19.45 -6.92
C ARG A 25 4.46 -20.76 -6.22
N GLN A 26 4.82 -21.90 -6.81
CA GLN A 26 4.62 -23.21 -6.20
C GLN A 26 5.39 -23.33 -4.88
N ARG A 27 6.68 -23.00 -4.86
CA ARG A 27 7.52 -23.08 -3.66
C ARG A 27 7.07 -22.12 -2.56
N VAL A 28 6.75 -20.88 -2.90
CA VAL A 28 6.23 -19.89 -1.95
C VAL A 28 4.92 -20.39 -1.33
N ASN A 29 3.96 -20.86 -2.14
CA ASN A 29 2.70 -21.39 -1.60
C ASN A 29 2.92 -22.66 -0.76
N GLY A 30 3.86 -23.52 -1.15
CA GLY A 30 4.28 -24.69 -0.39
C GLY A 30 4.75 -24.31 1.02
N TYR A 31 5.63 -23.32 1.13
CA TYR A 31 6.13 -22.81 2.40
C TYR A 31 5.01 -22.40 3.37
N PHE A 32 4.02 -21.62 2.91
CA PHE A 32 2.90 -21.21 3.78
C PHE A 32 2.06 -22.40 4.25
N LYS A 33 1.83 -23.38 3.37
CA LYS A 33 1.03 -24.57 3.68
C LYS A 33 1.76 -25.50 4.64
N GLU A 34 3.04 -25.78 4.39
CA GLU A 34 3.88 -26.66 5.22
C GLU A 34 4.09 -26.10 6.62
N LYS A 35 4.26 -24.77 6.73
CA LYS A 35 4.41 -24.08 8.02
C LYS A 35 3.08 -23.76 8.69
N ASN A 36 1.94 -24.08 8.07
CA ASN A 36 0.60 -23.76 8.55
C ASN A 36 0.43 -22.28 8.93
N ILE A 37 0.99 -21.38 8.11
CA ILE A 37 0.90 -19.92 8.29
C ILE A 37 0.06 -19.31 7.19
N SER A 38 -0.71 -18.29 7.54
CA SER A 38 -1.54 -17.55 6.58
C SER A 38 -0.67 -16.72 5.64
N ARG A 39 -1.12 -16.60 4.38
CA ARG A 39 -0.58 -15.61 3.42
C ARG A 39 -1.15 -14.21 3.63
N HIS A 40 -2.14 -14.08 4.51
CA HIS A 40 -2.79 -12.82 4.82
C HIS A 40 -2.25 -12.20 6.11
N ALA A 41 -2.76 -11.03 6.48
CA ALA A 41 -2.33 -10.30 7.68
C ALA A 41 -2.30 -11.18 8.94
N ASN A 42 -1.27 -10.96 9.74
CA ASN A 42 -1.12 -11.48 11.10
C ASN A 42 -1.21 -10.34 12.13
N ALA A 43 -1.00 -10.64 13.41
CA ALA A 43 -1.04 -9.65 14.47
C ALA A 43 -0.06 -8.48 14.26
N ALA A 44 1.13 -8.74 13.72
CA ALA A 44 2.12 -7.70 13.43
C ALA A 44 1.64 -6.75 12.31
N MET A 45 0.97 -7.27 11.29
CA MET A 45 0.34 -6.44 10.25
C MET A 45 -0.75 -5.54 10.83
N VAL A 46 -1.63 -6.08 11.68
CA VAL A 46 -2.70 -5.30 12.33
C VAL A 46 -2.11 -4.23 13.24
N PHE A 47 -1.10 -4.57 14.05
CA PHE A 47 -0.40 -3.62 14.90
C PHE A 47 0.23 -2.49 14.09
N LYS A 48 0.98 -2.83 13.02
CA LYS A 48 1.54 -1.86 12.06
C LYS A 48 0.45 -0.92 11.53
N THR A 49 -0.70 -1.46 11.14
CA THR A 49 -1.83 -0.65 10.65
C THR A 49 -2.33 0.33 11.70
N ILE A 50 -2.57 -0.12 12.93
CA ILE A 50 -3.00 0.74 14.04
C ILE A 50 -1.97 1.84 14.29
N CYS A 51 -0.68 1.51 14.35
CA CYS A 51 0.39 2.49 14.56
C CYS A 51 0.41 3.54 13.45
N MET A 52 0.40 3.14 12.18
CA MET A 52 0.48 4.09 11.06
C MET A 52 -0.73 5.01 10.97
N VAL A 53 -1.94 4.48 11.21
CA VAL A 53 -3.16 5.30 11.25
C VAL A 53 -3.15 6.25 12.43
N SER A 54 -2.71 5.78 13.61
CA SER A 54 -2.64 6.60 14.82
C SER A 54 -1.60 7.73 14.70
N LEU A 55 -0.46 7.47 14.06
CA LEU A 55 0.56 8.49 13.75
C LEU A 55 0.04 9.62 12.88
N TYR A 56 -1.03 9.39 12.10
CA TYR A 56 -1.70 10.44 11.35
C TYR A 56 -2.82 11.10 12.15
N ILE A 57 -3.75 10.30 12.71
CA ILE A 57 -4.97 10.82 13.33
C ILE A 57 -4.71 11.52 14.66
N ILE A 58 -3.84 10.98 15.51
CA ILE A 58 -3.60 11.56 16.85
C ILE A 58 -2.99 12.96 16.75
N PRO A 59 -1.87 13.18 16.01
CA PRO A 59 -1.33 14.53 15.88
C PRO A 59 -2.32 15.51 15.25
N PHE A 60 -3.13 15.07 14.28
CA PHE A 60 -4.17 15.90 13.68
C PHE A 60 -5.20 16.39 14.71
N VAL A 61 -5.71 15.49 15.55
CA VAL A 61 -6.67 15.85 16.62
C VAL A 61 -6.02 16.77 17.65
N LEU A 62 -4.77 16.53 18.04
CA LEU A 62 -4.06 17.39 18.99
C LEU A 62 -3.89 18.82 18.46
N ILE A 63 -3.52 18.99 17.19
CA ILE A 63 -3.41 20.31 16.55
C ILE A 63 -4.75 21.06 16.56
N LEU A 64 -5.87 20.35 16.39
CA LEU A 64 -7.19 20.98 16.33
C LEU A 64 -7.80 21.30 17.70
N THR A 65 -7.40 20.58 18.75
CA THR A 65 -8.09 20.63 20.06
C THR A 65 -7.28 21.37 21.12
N LEU A 66 -5.97 21.47 20.96
CA LEU A 66 -5.08 22.09 21.94
C LEU A 66 -4.45 23.35 21.37
N ASN A 67 -4.17 24.33 22.25
CA ASN A 67 -3.38 25.49 21.89
C ASN A 67 -1.88 25.15 22.05
N ILE A 68 -1.27 24.66 20.97
CA ILE A 68 0.10 24.16 20.93
C ILE A 68 1.01 25.23 20.32
N GLU A 69 2.20 25.40 20.88
CA GLU A 69 3.22 26.32 20.36
C GLU A 69 3.70 25.91 18.95
N SER A 70 4.07 26.91 18.14
CA SER A 70 4.36 26.76 16.72
C SER A 70 5.39 25.69 16.38
N TRP A 71 6.49 25.57 17.14
CA TRP A 71 7.51 24.54 16.87
C TRP A 71 7.01 23.13 17.16
N ALA A 72 6.22 22.97 18.22
CA ALA A 72 5.59 21.68 18.51
C ALA A 72 4.56 21.28 17.43
N VAL A 73 3.83 22.24 16.85
CA VAL A 73 2.94 22.01 15.69
C VAL A 73 3.73 21.48 14.49
N ILE A 74 4.92 22.03 14.19
CA ILE A 74 5.77 21.53 13.10
C ILE A 74 6.20 20.07 13.34
N GLY A 75 6.53 19.72 14.59
CA GLY A 75 6.84 18.34 14.98
C GLY A 75 5.66 17.39 14.75
N LEU A 76 4.45 17.80 15.15
CA LEU A 76 3.23 17.04 14.92
C LEU A 76 2.93 16.86 13.42
N TRP A 77 3.12 17.89 12.60
CA TRP A 77 3.01 17.79 11.13
C TRP A 77 4.00 16.79 10.52
N THR A 78 5.22 16.75 11.03
CA THR A 78 6.24 15.79 10.58
C THR A 78 5.82 14.35 10.91
N LEU A 79 5.31 14.12 12.13
CA LEU A 79 4.75 12.80 12.52
C LEU A 79 3.58 12.40 11.63
N MET A 80 2.68 13.34 11.30
CA MET A 80 1.60 13.09 10.34
C MET A 80 2.12 12.71 8.97
N GLY A 81 3.18 13.36 8.47
CA GLY A 81 3.79 13.02 7.19
C GLY A 81 4.32 11.58 7.16
N ILE A 82 4.96 11.14 8.26
CA ILE A 82 5.41 9.74 8.42
C ILE A 82 4.21 8.79 8.45
N GLY A 83 3.16 9.11 9.21
CA GLY A 83 1.93 8.31 9.28
C GLY A 83 1.23 8.19 7.93
N MET A 84 1.14 9.29 7.17
CA MET A 84 0.57 9.32 5.82
C MET A 84 1.37 8.44 4.85
N ALA A 85 2.70 8.58 4.84
CA ALA A 85 3.58 7.75 4.00
C ALA A 85 3.43 6.26 4.35
N GLY A 86 3.43 5.91 5.64
CA GLY A 86 3.25 4.53 6.11
C GLY A 86 1.87 3.94 5.78
N CYS A 87 0.81 4.75 5.86
CA CYS A 87 -0.52 4.34 5.45
C CYS A 87 -0.59 4.06 3.94
N GLY A 88 0.01 4.91 3.11
CA GLY A 88 0.02 4.73 1.65
C GLY A 88 0.88 3.54 1.21
N LEU A 89 2.16 3.53 1.61
CA LEU A 89 3.17 2.59 1.12
C LEU A 89 3.12 1.22 1.80
N SER A 90 2.48 1.11 2.97
CA SER A 90 2.39 -0.16 3.68
C SER A 90 0.95 -0.64 3.81
N VAL A 91 0.13 0.04 4.61
CA VAL A 91 -1.21 -0.45 4.96
C VAL A 91 -2.10 -0.60 3.73
N MET A 92 -2.22 0.47 2.96
CA MET A 92 -3.08 0.50 1.78
C MET A 92 -2.48 -0.28 0.62
N HIS A 93 -1.17 -0.16 0.38
CA HIS A 93 -0.46 -0.94 -0.63
C HIS A 93 -0.75 -2.44 -0.47
N ASP A 94 -0.49 -2.99 0.73
CA ASP A 94 -0.71 -4.41 1.04
C ASP A 94 -2.17 -4.82 0.83
N ALA A 95 -3.12 -3.96 1.23
CA ALA A 95 -4.56 -4.21 1.06
C ALA A 95 -5.00 -4.16 -0.41
N ASN A 96 -4.48 -3.25 -1.22
CA ASN A 96 -4.80 -3.17 -2.65
C ASN A 96 -4.28 -4.36 -3.44
N HIS A 97 -3.18 -4.99 -3.00
CA HIS A 97 -2.71 -6.28 -3.53
C HIS A 97 -3.49 -7.50 -2.99
N GLY A 98 -4.50 -7.29 -2.13
CA GLY A 98 -5.29 -8.36 -1.53
C GLY A 98 -4.56 -9.15 -0.44
N ALA A 99 -3.39 -8.67 0.03
CA ALA A 99 -2.59 -9.36 1.02
C ALA A 99 -3.14 -9.21 2.46
N TYR A 100 -4.04 -8.24 2.70
CA TYR A 100 -4.54 -8.01 4.06
C TYR A 100 -5.49 -9.11 4.53
N SER A 101 -6.41 -9.56 3.68
CA SER A 101 -7.44 -10.55 4.06
C SER A 101 -7.81 -11.46 2.89
N LYS A 102 -8.35 -12.64 3.21
CA LYS A 102 -9.03 -13.48 2.21
C LYS A 102 -10.34 -12.86 1.70
N ASN A 103 -10.95 -11.97 2.49
CA ASN A 103 -12.21 -11.31 2.13
C ASN A 103 -11.90 -10.02 1.34
N PRO A 104 -12.30 -9.93 0.05
CA PRO A 104 -12.09 -8.73 -0.77
C PRO A 104 -12.68 -7.45 -0.18
N ALA A 105 -13.79 -7.55 0.57
CA ALA A 105 -14.42 -6.39 1.21
C ALA A 105 -13.53 -5.78 2.30
N VAL A 106 -12.82 -6.62 3.07
CA VAL A 106 -11.86 -6.15 4.09
C VAL A 106 -10.68 -5.45 3.42
N ASN A 107 -10.12 -6.04 2.36
CA ASN A 107 -9.06 -5.39 1.58
C ASN A 107 -9.53 -4.06 0.98
N SER A 108 -10.75 -4.01 0.46
CA SER A 108 -11.32 -2.78 -0.08
C SER A 108 -11.49 -1.72 1.00
N PHE A 109 -11.96 -2.08 2.20
CA PHE A 109 -12.11 -1.16 3.32
C PHE A 109 -10.76 -0.59 3.78
N ILE A 110 -9.77 -1.45 4.03
CA ILE A 110 -8.42 -1.00 4.42
C ILE A 110 -7.75 -0.20 3.29
N GLY A 111 -7.94 -0.60 2.03
CA GLY A 111 -7.46 0.13 0.85
C GLY A 111 -8.11 1.50 0.66
N LYS A 112 -9.27 1.76 1.30
CA LYS A 112 -9.94 3.07 1.29
C LYS A 112 -9.42 4.03 2.36
N ILE A 113 -8.51 3.63 3.25
CA ILE A 113 -7.84 4.55 4.19
C ILE A 113 -7.21 5.75 3.44
N LEU A 114 -6.79 5.55 2.19
CA LEU A 114 -6.27 6.61 1.32
C LEU A 114 -7.26 7.77 1.08
N ILE A 115 -8.57 7.53 1.18
CA ILE A 115 -9.58 8.60 1.08
C ILE A 115 -9.40 9.61 2.22
N ILE A 116 -9.04 9.15 3.42
CA ILE A 116 -8.75 10.02 4.57
C ILE A 116 -7.49 10.86 4.30
N LEU A 117 -6.57 10.35 3.48
CA LEU A 117 -5.32 11.00 3.10
C LEU A 117 -5.43 11.77 1.77
N ALA A 118 -6.65 12.14 1.36
CA ALA A 118 -6.96 12.84 0.11
C ALA A 118 -6.49 12.14 -1.19
N GLY A 119 -6.19 10.84 -1.15
CA GLY A 119 -5.86 10.06 -2.32
C GLY A 119 -7.06 9.29 -2.89
N ASN A 120 -6.91 8.79 -4.13
CA ASN A 120 -7.92 7.97 -4.80
C ASN A 120 -7.44 6.51 -5.02
N PRO A 121 -8.12 5.50 -4.44
CA PRO A 121 -7.76 4.09 -4.61
C PRO A 121 -7.76 3.59 -6.07
N ALA A 122 -8.63 4.13 -6.92
CA ALA A 122 -8.64 3.78 -8.34
C ALA A 122 -7.40 4.33 -9.05
N ASN A 123 -7.04 5.59 -8.78
CA ASN A 123 -5.81 6.19 -9.32
C ASN A 123 -4.57 5.41 -8.87
N TRP A 124 -4.51 4.98 -7.61
CA TRP A 124 -3.43 4.14 -7.10
C TRP A 124 -3.27 2.84 -7.90
N ARG A 125 -4.36 2.10 -8.10
CA ARG A 125 -4.35 0.82 -8.84
C ARG A 125 -3.92 1.00 -10.28
N ILE A 126 -4.38 2.07 -10.93
CA ILE A 126 -3.97 2.42 -12.30
C ILE A 126 -2.46 2.70 -12.36
N GLN A 127 -1.94 3.54 -11.46
CA GLN A 127 -0.52 3.91 -11.45
C GLN A 127 0.40 2.74 -11.07
N HIS A 128 -0.04 1.88 -10.15
CA HIS A 128 0.75 0.77 -9.65
C HIS A 128 0.48 -0.54 -10.40
N ASN A 129 -0.33 -0.49 -11.47
CA ASN A 129 -0.71 -1.63 -12.30
C ASN A 129 -1.10 -2.86 -11.44
N VAL A 130 -1.94 -2.61 -10.43
CA VAL A 130 -2.39 -3.59 -9.42
C VAL A 130 -3.70 -4.22 -9.84
#